data_AF-A0A8J7UHQ1-F1
#
_entry.id   AF-A0A8J7UHQ1-F1
#
_cell.length_a   1.000
_cell.length_b   1.000
_cell.length_c   1.000
_cell.angle_alpha   90.00
_cell.angle_beta   90.00
_cell.angle_gamma   90.00
#
_symmetry.space_group_name_H-M   'P 1'
#
loop_
_entity.id
_entity.type
_entity.pdbx_description
1 polymer ?
#
loop_
_entity_poly.entity_id
_entity_poly.type
_entity_poly.pdbx_seq_one_letter_code
_entity_poly.pdbx_strand_id
1 'polypeptide(L)' 'MPDKVDLRCLTWEELERFVVDLGWKRYRAMQIWQWVWARNAADIAAMTDLSLGDRERLSAVAYIDR' A
#
# COMPACT_ATOMS: atom_id res chain seq x y z
N MET A 1 -13.90 -6.17 12.38
CA MET A 1 -12.87 -6.55 11.38
C MET A 1 -11.95 -5.35 11.30
N PRO A 2 -10.61 -5.47 11.35
CA PRO A 2 -9.81 -4.24 11.35
C PRO A 2 -10.13 -3.48 10.06
N ASP A 3 -10.53 -2.22 10.21
CA ASP A 3 -10.90 -1.35 9.11
C ASP A 3 -9.70 -1.26 8.17
N LYS A 4 -9.75 -2.00 7.07
CA LYS A 4 -8.69 -1.92 6.06
C LYS A 4 -8.68 -0.50 5.53
N VAL A 5 -7.48 0.02 5.28
CA VAL A 5 -7.32 1.37 4.75
C VAL A 5 -7.37 1.33 3.23
N ASP A 6 -8.17 2.20 2.62
CA ASP A 6 -8.08 2.43 1.17
C ASP A 6 -6.85 3.28 0.87
N LEU A 7 -5.90 2.69 0.14
CA LEU A 7 -4.66 3.36 -0.23
C LEU A 7 -4.91 4.59 -1.12
N ARG A 8 -6.04 4.68 -1.82
CA ARG A 8 -6.39 5.84 -2.67
C ARG A 8 -6.87 7.04 -1.86
N CYS A 9 -7.38 6.80 -0.66
CA CYS A 9 -7.82 7.86 0.26
C CYS A 9 -6.65 8.47 1.05
N LEU A 10 -5.48 7.82 1.07
CA LEU A 10 -4.33 8.32 1.81
C LEU A 10 -3.62 9.44 1.05
N THR A 11 -3.27 10.51 1.76
CA THR A 11 -2.26 11.46 1.27
C THR A 11 -0.87 10.81 1.24
N TRP A 12 0.08 11.48 0.60
CA TRP A 12 1.47 11.04 0.60
C TRP A 12 2.03 10.88 2.04
N GLU A 13 1.78 11.84 2.92
CA GLU A 13 2.25 11.81 4.31
C GLU A 13 1.58 10.69 5.12
N GLU A 14 0.29 10.45 4.88
CA GLU A 14 -0.45 9.36 5.52
C GLU A 14 0.06 8.00 5.06
N LEU A 15 0.36 7.84 3.77
CA LEU A 15 0.96 6.62 3.23
C LEU A 15 2.38 6.40 3.81
N GLU A 16 3.19 7.46 3.93
CA GLU A 16 4.50 7.37 4.58
C GLU A 16 4.39 6.92 6.04
N ARG A 17 3.46 7.51 6.80
CA ARG A 17 3.20 7.09 8.18
C ARG A 17 2.70 5.65 8.24
N PHE A 18 1.76 5.30 7.38
CA PHE A 18 1.17 3.97 7.29
C PHE A 18 2.23 2.87 7.09
N VAL A 19 3.15 3.06 6.13
CA VAL A 19 4.22 2.05 5.93
C VAL A 19 5.20 2.01 7.10
N VAL A 20 5.50 3.14 7.74
CA VAL A 20 6.39 3.19 8.90
C VAL A 20 5.75 2.48 10.11
N ASP A 21 4.46 2.69 10.34
CA ASP A 21 3.68 2.02 11.40
C ASP A 21 3.60 0.51 11.17
N LEU A 22 3.63 0.06 9.92
CA LEU A 22 3.78 -1.36 9.56
C LEU A 22 5.19 -1.92 9.79
N GLY A 23 6.15 -1.10 10.25
CA GLY A 23 7.54 -1.47 10.44
C GLY A 23 8.35 -1.52 9.14
N TRP A 24 7.85 -0.90 8.07
CA TRP A 24 8.54 -0.83 6.79
C TRP A 24 9.36 0.45 6.65
N LYS A 25 10.35 0.41 5.77
CA LYS A 25 11.16 1.59 5.44
C LYS A 25 10.35 2.57 4.58
N ARG A 26 10.53 3.89 4.80
CA ARG A 26 9.81 4.96 4.09
C ARG A 26 9.79 4.82 2.56
N TYR A 27 10.85 4.30 1.94
CA TYR A 27 10.87 4.11 0.48
C TYR A 27 9.76 3.16 -0.02
N ARG A 28 9.19 2.30 0.84
CA ARG A 28 8.05 1.45 0.49
C ARG A 28 6.81 2.28 0.16
N ALA A 29 6.61 3.42 0.81
CA ALA A 29 5.52 4.34 0.46
C ALA A 29 5.64 4.79 -0.99
N MET A 30 6.85 5.12 -1.46
CA MET A 30 7.08 5.51 -2.86
C MET A 30 6.69 4.40 -3.84
N GLN A 31 7.04 3.15 -3.53
CA GLN A 31 6.67 2.01 -4.38
C GLN A 31 5.15 1.85 -4.45
N ILE A 32 4.47 1.85 -3.30
CA ILE A 32 3.00 1.74 -3.24
C ILE A 32 2.36 2.91 -3.98
N TRP A 33 2.85 4.13 -3.78
CA TRP A 33 2.34 5.33 -4.44
C TRP A 33 2.44 5.24 -5.96
N GLN A 34 3.58 4.80 -6.50
CA GLN A 34 3.71 4.60 -7.94
C GLN A 34 2.70 3.58 -8.48
N TRP A 35 2.41 2.51 -7.74
CA TRP A 35 1.41 1.53 -8.15
C TRP A 35 0.00 2.09 -8.13
N VAL A 36 -0.37 2.78 -7.05
CA VAL A 36 -1.72 3.32 -6.86
C VAL A 36 -2.02 4.47 -7.82
N TRP A 37 -1.15 5.48 -7.92
CA TRP A 37 -1.42 6.69 -8.71
C TRP A 37 -0.85 6.65 -10.13
N ALA A 38 0.38 6.14 -10.34
CA ALA A 38 1.00 6.17 -11.67
C ALA A 38 0.60 4.97 -12.54
N ARG A 39 0.48 3.78 -11.95
CA ARG A 39 0.09 2.55 -12.67
C ARG A 39 -1.39 2.22 -12.54
N ASN A 40 -2.13 2.95 -11.72
CA ASN A 40 -3.55 2.73 -11.44
C ASN A 40 -3.87 1.26 -11.11
N ALA A 41 -3.07 0.68 -10.21
CA ALA A 41 -3.21 -0.72 -9.82
C ALA A 41 -4.63 -1.00 -9.32
N ALA A 42 -5.22 -2.11 -9.79
CA ALA A 42 -6.56 -2.53 -9.36
C ALA A 42 -6.53 -3.32 -8.04
N ASP A 43 -5.37 -3.83 -7.63
CA ASP A 43 -5.18 -4.62 -6.41
C ASP A 43 -3.72 -4.59 -5.97
N ILE A 44 -3.48 -4.79 -4.67
CA ILE A 44 -2.16 -5.00 -4.06
C ILE A 44 -1.46 -6.22 -4.66
N ALA A 45 -2.21 -7.25 -5.07
CA ALA A 45 -1.68 -8.42 -5.76
C ALA A 45 -0.92 -8.06 -7.05
N ALA A 46 -1.28 -6.96 -7.71
CA ALA A 46 -0.63 -6.49 -8.93
C ALA A 46 0.76 -5.88 -8.68
N MET A 47 1.11 -5.53 -7.44
CA MET A 47 2.39 -4.91 -7.10
C MET A 47 3.55 -5.91 -7.16
N THR A 48 4.07 -6.18 -8.37
CA THR A 48 5.14 -7.18 -8.59
C THR A 48 6.46 -6.82 -7.91
N ASP A 49 6.67 -5.54 -7.58
CA ASP A 49 7.88 -5.03 -6.92
C ASP A 49 7.90 -5.31 -5.40
N LEU A 50 6.77 -5.74 -4.85
CA LEU A 50 6.65 -6.23 -3.47
C LEU A 50 6.83 -7.76 -3.46
N SER A 51 7.46 -8.30 -2.41
CA SER A 51 7.52 -9.74 -2.22
C SER A 51 6.12 -10.31 -1.95
N LEU A 52 5.94 -11.63 -2.09
CA LEU A 52 4.65 -12.26 -1.78
C LEU A 52 4.22 -11.97 -0.33
N GLY A 53 5.13 -12.12 0.64
CA GLY A 53 4.84 -11.83 2.04
C GLY A 53 4.54 -10.35 2.32
N ASP A 54 5.17 -9.43 1.60
CA ASP A 54 4.85 -8.00 1.72
C ASP A 54 3.44 -7.71 1.18
N ARG A 55 3.06 -8.31 0.04
CA ARG A 55 1.71 -8.16 -0.52
C ARG A 55 0.64 -8.71 0.41
N GLU A 56 0.86 -9.87 1.00
CA GLU A 56 -0.07 -10.47 1.97
C GLU A 56 -0.21 -9.59 3.22
N ARG A 57 0.92 -9.10 3.76
CA ARG A 57 0.91 -8.21 4.92
C ARG A 57 0.17 -6.90 4.61
N LEU A 58 0.37 -6.31 3.44
CA LEU A 58 -0.33 -5.09 3.02
C LEU A 58 -1.82 -5.36 2.78
N SER A 59 -2.19 -6.45 2.12
CA SER A 59 -3.58 -6.83 1.85
C SER A 59 -4.38 -7.17 3.12
N ALA A 60 -3.69 -7.57 4.20
CA ALA A 60 -4.32 -7.78 5.50
C ALA A 60 -4.83 -6.47 6.15
N VAL A 61 -4.18 -5.33 5.87
CA VAL A 61 -4.45 -4.04 6.52
C VAL A 61 -4.93 -2.94 5.57
N ALA A 62 -4.81 -3.14 4.26
CA ALA A 62 -5.15 -2.16 3.24
C ALA A 62 -5.79 -2.82 2.01
N TYR A 63 -6.44 -2.00 1.20
CA TYR A 63 -7.00 -2.36 -0.09
C TYR A 63 -6.90 -1.17 -1.05
N ILE A 64 -7.27 -1.38 -2.32
CA ILE A 64 -7.39 -0.32 -3.32
C ILE A 64 -8.82 -0.38 -3.82
N ASP A 65 -9.63 0.65 -3.58
CA ASP A 65 -10.96 0.75 -4.18
C ASP A 65 -10.89 1.25 -5.64
N ARG A 66 -11.96 1.08 -6.41
CA ARG A 66 -12.02 1.55 -7.81
C ARG A 66 -12.48 2.99 -7.96
#